data_AF-A0A535VSV0-F1
#
_entry.id   AF-A0A535VSV0-F1
#
_cell.length_a   1.000
_cell.length_b   1.000
_cell.length_c   1.000
_cell.angle_alpha   90.00
_cell.angle_beta   90.00
_cell.angle_gamma   90.00
#
_symmetry.space_group_name_H-M   'P 1'
#
loop_
_entity.id
_entity.type
_entity.pdbx_description
1 polymer ?
#
loop_
_entity_poly.entity_id
_entity_poly.type
_entity_poly.pdbx_seq_one_letter_code
_entity_poly.pdbx_strand_id
1 'polypeptide(L)'
;MTLPRAGSRSVSEPSTESLAEALNALCAEVGIPFDEMLHTVEEALAVAYVRAFNPPGIVTVKLDTVTGALDVTSRVLQPDGSQIGRTLPSEDFKRLAAQTAKHAVLRHIHDLERDKALREVSEHRGELATGIVDRIEAGTVYVDLGRAEGVMPPEEQIPGEQLQPGRPVLVVILDPQRNLRQAQVRVSRAARAFVHRLLEAEVPEIKAGTVEIKALAREPGLRTKCRYRALV
;
A
#
# COMPACT_ATOMS: atom_id res chain seq x y z
N MET A 1 23.51 -50.90 34.97
CA MET A 1 22.26 -50.46 34.33
C MET A 1 22.59 -49.34 33.36
N THR A 2 22.71 -49.67 32.09
CA THR A 2 23.12 -48.79 30.99
C THR A 2 21.91 -48.59 30.08
N LEU A 3 21.51 -47.34 29.87
CA LEU A 3 20.30 -46.96 29.10
C LEU A 3 20.41 -47.34 27.62
N PRO A 4 19.29 -47.69 26.95
CA PRO A 4 19.32 -48.10 25.55
C PRO A 4 19.15 -46.93 24.56
N ARG A 5 19.93 -47.05 23.47
CA ARG A 5 19.75 -46.64 22.06
C ARG A 5 18.80 -45.47 21.72
N ALA A 6 19.42 -44.46 21.10
CA ALA A 6 18.79 -43.42 20.30
C ALA A 6 17.91 -44.01 19.19
N GLY A 7 16.63 -43.65 19.21
CA GLY A 7 15.73 -43.84 18.07
C GLY A 7 16.07 -42.86 16.96
N SER A 8 16.33 -43.39 15.77
CA SER A 8 16.32 -42.64 14.52
C SER A 8 14.93 -42.06 14.31
N ARG A 9 14.77 -40.75 14.53
CA ARG A 9 13.62 -40.02 13.99
C ARG A 9 13.79 -39.94 12.48
N SER A 10 12.95 -40.68 11.77
CA SER A 10 12.64 -40.43 10.36
C SER A 10 12.28 -38.95 10.22
N VAL A 11 13.08 -38.23 9.44
CA VAL A 11 12.76 -36.89 8.97
C VAL A 11 11.59 -37.07 8.01
N SER A 12 10.39 -36.77 8.47
CA SER A 12 9.20 -36.65 7.64
C SER A 12 9.45 -35.59 6.58
N GLU A 13 9.30 -35.97 5.31
CA GLU A 13 9.23 -35.05 4.16
C GLU A 13 8.22 -33.94 4.44
N PRO A 14 8.53 -32.66 4.16
CA PRO A 14 7.52 -31.62 4.22
C PRO A 14 6.55 -31.82 3.05
N SER A 15 5.37 -32.33 3.41
CA SER A 15 4.07 -32.27 2.72
C SER A 15 4.05 -31.44 1.44
N THR A 16 3.79 -32.09 0.28
CA THR A 16 3.53 -31.55 -1.07
C THR A 16 2.09 -31.04 -1.30
N GLU A 17 1.26 -30.92 -0.26
CA GLU A 17 0.00 -30.13 -0.25
C GLU A 17 0.32 -28.61 -0.13
N SER A 18 1.38 -28.14 -0.79
CA SER A 18 2.48 -27.45 -0.08
C SER A 18 2.75 -25.99 -0.36
N LEU A 19 2.15 -25.40 -1.37
CA LEU A 19 2.44 -24.00 -1.73
C LEU A 19 1.29 -23.42 -2.53
N ALA A 20 0.75 -24.23 -3.46
CA ALA A 20 -0.37 -23.86 -4.31
C ALA A 20 -1.65 -23.58 -3.49
N GLU A 21 -1.96 -24.38 -2.48
CA GLU A 21 -3.14 -24.15 -1.62
C GLU A 21 -2.97 -22.90 -0.75
N ALA A 22 -1.77 -22.69 -0.19
CA ALA A 22 -1.46 -21.49 0.58
C ALA A 22 -1.49 -20.22 -0.28
N LEU A 23 -0.96 -20.28 -1.50
CA LEU A 23 -1.05 -19.19 -2.48
C LEU A 23 -2.49 -18.95 -2.91
N ASN A 24 -3.27 -19.99 -3.19
CA ASN A 24 -4.67 -19.87 -3.57
C ASN A 24 -5.53 -19.28 -2.44
N ALA A 25 -5.31 -19.70 -1.19
CA ALA A 25 -6.00 -19.14 -0.03
C ALA A 25 -5.67 -17.65 0.15
N LEU A 26 -4.41 -17.26 0.01
CA LEU A 26 -3.96 -15.87 0.08
C LEU A 26 -4.51 -15.03 -1.10
N CYS A 27 -4.54 -15.58 -2.31
CA CYS A 27 -5.10 -14.90 -3.48
C CYS A 27 -6.62 -14.71 -3.34
N ALA A 28 -7.32 -15.67 -2.73
CA ALA A 28 -8.76 -15.61 -2.48
C ALA A 28 -9.14 -14.57 -1.43
N GLU A 29 -8.35 -14.39 -0.36
CA GLU A 29 -8.60 -13.34 0.66
C GLU A 29 -8.47 -11.93 0.09
N VAL A 30 -7.48 -11.70 -0.77
CA VAL A 30 -7.19 -10.35 -1.31
C VAL A 30 -8.01 -10.06 -2.58
N GLY A 31 -8.55 -11.09 -3.24
CA GLY A 31 -9.41 -10.96 -4.43
C GLY A 31 -8.64 -10.78 -5.73
N ILE A 32 -7.46 -11.38 -5.84
CA ILE A 32 -6.56 -11.26 -7.01
C ILE A 32 -6.62 -12.58 -7.81
N PRO A 33 -6.72 -12.54 -9.14
CA PRO A 33 -6.58 -13.75 -9.96
C PRO A 33 -5.17 -14.31 -9.81
N PHE A 34 -5.08 -15.64 -9.64
CA PHE A 34 -3.83 -16.36 -9.45
C PHE A 34 -2.77 -16.06 -10.52
N ASP A 35 -3.20 -15.85 -11.77
CA ASP A 35 -2.32 -15.55 -12.90
C ASP A 35 -1.56 -14.21 -12.75
N GLU A 36 -2.19 -13.19 -12.16
CA GLU A 36 -1.55 -11.88 -11.94
C GLU A 36 -0.48 -11.96 -10.83
N MET A 37 -0.76 -12.73 -9.78
CA MET A 37 0.21 -13.01 -8.72
C MET A 37 1.40 -13.80 -9.26
N LEU A 38 1.15 -14.83 -10.08
CA LEU A 38 2.19 -15.64 -10.69
C LEU A 38 3.11 -14.80 -11.57
N HIS A 39 2.54 -13.95 -12.43
CA HIS A 39 3.29 -13.02 -13.26
C HIS A 39 4.19 -12.08 -12.44
N THR A 40 3.65 -11.52 -11.35
CA THR A 40 4.41 -10.64 -10.45
C THR A 40 5.58 -11.37 -9.79
N VAL A 41 5.39 -12.63 -9.40
CA VAL A 41 6.44 -13.46 -8.83
C VAL A 41 7.52 -13.78 -9.88
N GLU A 42 7.13 -14.15 -11.10
CA GLU A 42 8.05 -14.43 -12.21
C GLU A 42 8.92 -13.22 -12.56
N GLU A 43 8.33 -12.02 -12.62
CA GLU A 43 9.06 -10.76 -12.82
C GLU A 43 10.05 -10.49 -11.68
N ALA A 44 9.61 -10.65 -10.43
CA ALA A 44 10.46 -10.45 -9.26
C ALA A 44 11.65 -11.43 -9.23
N LEU A 45 11.40 -12.69 -9.62
CA LEU A 45 12.43 -13.71 -9.75
C LEU A 45 13.42 -13.38 -10.88
N ALA A 46 12.95 -12.90 -12.03
CA ALA A 46 13.83 -12.48 -13.11
C ALA A 46 14.76 -11.33 -12.68
N VAL A 47 14.21 -10.32 -11.98
CA VAL A 47 15.02 -9.21 -11.42
C VAL A 47 16.03 -9.70 -10.40
N ALA A 48 15.64 -10.63 -9.51
CA ALA A 48 16.54 -11.20 -8.52
C ALA A 48 17.65 -12.04 -9.16
N TYR A 49 17.34 -12.81 -10.20
CA TYR A 49 18.32 -13.61 -10.94
C TYR A 49 19.36 -12.71 -11.61
N VAL A 50 18.92 -11.64 -12.29
CA VAL A 50 19.81 -10.67 -12.93
C VAL A 50 20.74 -10.02 -11.91
N ARG A 51 20.23 -9.68 -10.71
CA ARG A 51 21.06 -9.11 -9.64
C ARG A 51 22.09 -10.08 -9.08
N ALA A 52 21.76 -11.37 -9.00
CA ALA A 52 22.63 -12.38 -8.40
C ALA A 52 23.71 -12.88 -9.35
N PHE A 53 23.37 -13.12 -10.62
CA PHE A 53 24.25 -13.80 -11.58
C PHE A 53 24.66 -12.93 -12.78
N ASN A 54 24.03 -11.77 -12.96
CA ASN A 54 24.28 -10.83 -14.06
C ASN A 54 24.51 -11.48 -15.44
N PRO A 55 23.57 -12.33 -15.91
CA PRO A 55 23.70 -12.99 -17.20
C PRO A 55 23.56 -11.98 -18.35
N PRO A 56 24.17 -12.25 -19.52
CA PRO A 56 23.92 -11.44 -20.72
C PRO A 56 22.48 -11.65 -21.21
N GLY A 57 21.83 -10.59 -21.70
CA GLY A 57 20.51 -10.65 -22.32
C GLY A 57 19.33 -10.36 -21.38
N ILE A 58 18.12 -10.47 -21.91
CA ILE A 58 16.87 -10.32 -21.14
C ILE A 58 16.51 -11.68 -20.56
N VAL A 59 16.37 -11.75 -19.24
CA VAL A 59 16.01 -12.97 -18.51
C VAL A 59 14.51 -13.06 -18.37
N THR A 60 13.96 -14.23 -18.67
CA THR A 60 12.57 -14.61 -18.38
C THR A 60 12.60 -15.86 -17.51
N VAL A 61 11.87 -15.80 -16.39
CA VAL A 61 11.71 -16.92 -15.46
C VAL A 61 10.27 -17.41 -15.60
N LYS A 62 10.09 -18.73 -15.69
CA LYS A 62 8.79 -19.38 -15.56
C LYS A 62 8.77 -20.24 -14.32
N LEU A 63 7.69 -20.15 -13.55
CA LEU A 63 7.49 -20.94 -12.33
C LEU A 63 6.34 -21.93 -12.54
N ASP A 64 6.65 -23.21 -12.45
CA ASP A 64 5.62 -24.24 -12.38
C ASP A 64 5.06 -24.32 -10.97
N THR A 65 3.77 -24.02 -10.83
CA THR A 65 3.10 -23.86 -9.53
C THR A 65 2.77 -25.18 -8.84
N VAL A 66 2.78 -26.29 -9.59
CA VAL A 66 2.52 -27.64 -9.09
C VAL A 66 3.81 -28.34 -8.65
N THR A 67 4.90 -28.16 -9.41
CA THR A 67 6.18 -28.85 -9.18
C THR A 67 7.21 -27.97 -8.47
N GLY A 68 6.99 -26.64 -8.44
CA GLY A 68 7.96 -25.67 -7.95
C GLY A 68 9.20 -25.57 -8.85
N ALA A 69 9.16 -26.12 -10.06
CA ALA A 69 10.27 -26.06 -11.01
C ALA A 69 10.42 -24.63 -11.57
N LEU A 70 11.67 -24.20 -11.74
CA LEU A 70 12.03 -22.89 -12.22
C LEU A 70 12.80 -23.01 -13.54
N ASP A 71 12.16 -22.55 -14.61
CA ASP A 71 12.75 -22.48 -15.94
C ASP A 71 13.26 -21.07 -16.20
N VAL A 72 14.59 -20.92 -16.19
CA VAL A 72 15.26 -19.64 -16.43
C VAL A 72 15.80 -19.63 -17.85
N THR A 73 15.33 -18.70 -18.66
CA THR A 73 15.80 -18.51 -20.04
C THR A 73 16.36 -17.09 -20.21
N SER A 74 17.49 -16.96 -20.87
CA SER A 74 18.01 -15.67 -21.33
C SER A 74 17.84 -15.55 -22.83
N ARG A 75 17.38 -14.39 -23.29
CA ARG A 75 17.38 -14.00 -24.71
C ARG A 75 18.44 -12.93 -24.93
N VAL A 76 19.46 -13.27 -25.71
CA VAL A 76 20.51 -12.32 -26.13
C VAL A 76 20.21 -11.87 -27.56
N LEU A 77 20.16 -10.55 -27.77
CA LEU A 77 20.05 -9.95 -29.09
C LEU A 77 21.45 -9.85 -29.70
N GLN A 78 21.65 -10.50 -30.85
CA GLN A 78 22.90 -10.40 -31.60
C GLN A 78 22.92 -9.17 -32.52
N PRO A 79 24.12 -8.71 -32.92
CA PRO A 79 24.28 -7.57 -33.85
C PRO A 79 23.62 -7.77 -35.23
N ASP A 80 23.30 -9.01 -35.59
CA ASP A 80 22.63 -9.41 -36.83
C ASP A 80 21.09 -9.35 -36.76
N GLY A 81 20.54 -8.96 -35.60
CA GLY A 81 19.10 -8.92 -35.34
C GLY A 81 18.48 -10.26 -34.94
N SER A 82 19.25 -11.35 -34.86
CA SER A 82 18.77 -12.65 -34.39
C SER A 82 18.75 -12.73 -32.86
N GLN A 83 17.76 -13.45 -32.30
CA GLN A 83 17.65 -13.71 -30.87
C GLN A 83 18.05 -15.15 -30.57
N ILE A 84 19.05 -15.36 -29.71
CA ILE A 84 19.40 -16.69 -29.20
C ILE A 84 18.85 -16.82 -27.78
N GLY A 85 17.96 -17.80 -27.60
CA GLY A 85 17.51 -18.26 -26.28
C GLY A 85 18.50 -19.26 -25.69
N ARG A 86 18.98 -19.01 -24.47
CA ARG A 86 19.81 -19.96 -23.70
C ARG A 86 19.13 -20.27 -22.38
N THR A 87 19.00 -21.55 -22.04
CA THR A 87 18.57 -21.98 -20.71
C THR A 87 19.73 -21.79 -19.74
N LEU A 88 19.46 -21.17 -18.59
CA LEU A 88 20.43 -20.89 -17.55
C LEU A 88 20.29 -21.86 -16.38
N PRO A 89 21.38 -22.15 -15.64
CA PRO A 89 21.32 -23.01 -14.46
C PRO A 89 20.46 -22.36 -13.38
N SER A 90 19.53 -23.13 -12.81
CA SER A 90 18.59 -22.70 -11.78
C SER A 90 18.81 -23.35 -10.41
N GLU A 91 19.66 -24.38 -10.29
CA GLU A 91 19.87 -25.13 -9.05
C GLU A 91 20.33 -24.26 -7.87
N ASP A 92 21.38 -23.46 -8.07
CA ASP A 92 21.90 -22.54 -7.04
C ASP A 92 20.92 -21.40 -6.73
N PHE A 93 19.98 -21.13 -7.64
CA PHE A 93 18.98 -20.09 -7.49
C PHE A 93 17.72 -20.57 -6.75
N LYS A 94 17.45 -21.89 -6.64
CA LYS A 94 16.22 -22.42 -6.02
C LYS A 94 15.96 -21.88 -4.60
N ARG A 95 16.99 -21.82 -3.75
CA ARG A 95 16.85 -21.30 -2.37
C ARG A 95 16.58 -19.80 -2.35
N LEU A 96 17.29 -19.04 -3.17
CA LEU A 96 17.11 -17.58 -3.29
C LEU A 96 15.75 -17.24 -3.91
N ALA A 97 15.29 -18.06 -4.87
CA ALA A 97 14.01 -17.94 -5.53
C ALA A 97 12.85 -18.13 -4.54
N ALA A 98 12.90 -19.15 -3.68
CA ALA A 98 11.86 -19.36 -2.67
C ALA A 98 11.70 -18.15 -1.73
N GLN A 99 12.80 -17.55 -1.28
CA GLN A 99 12.77 -16.35 -0.44
C GLN A 99 12.25 -15.13 -1.20
N THR A 100 12.70 -14.96 -2.44
CA THR A 100 12.29 -13.85 -3.30
C THR A 100 10.81 -13.92 -3.64
N ALA A 101 10.31 -15.10 -4.00
CA ALA A 101 8.90 -15.34 -4.29
C ALA A 101 8.03 -15.00 -3.08
N LYS A 102 8.40 -15.45 -1.87
CA LYS A 102 7.70 -15.08 -0.64
C LYS A 102 7.63 -13.57 -0.44
N HIS A 103 8.76 -12.87 -0.61
CA HIS A 103 8.79 -11.41 -0.48
C HIS A 103 7.99 -10.70 -1.58
N ALA A 104 8.00 -11.21 -2.81
CA ALA A 104 7.24 -10.66 -3.92
C ALA A 104 5.73 -10.77 -3.67
N VAL A 105 5.25 -11.93 -3.21
CA VAL A 105 3.85 -12.14 -2.84
C VAL A 105 3.43 -11.20 -1.72
N LEU A 106 4.17 -11.17 -0.61
CA LEU A 106 3.84 -10.29 0.53
C LEU A 106 3.81 -8.82 0.12
N ARG A 107 4.80 -8.39 -0.68
CA ARG A 107 4.85 -7.02 -1.18
C ARG A 107 3.64 -6.70 -2.07
N HIS A 108 3.29 -7.59 -2.99
CA HIS A 108 2.16 -7.37 -3.90
C HIS A 108 0.84 -7.27 -3.14
N ILE A 109 0.63 -8.13 -2.12
CA ILE A 109 -0.53 -8.06 -1.23
C ILE A 109 -0.59 -6.68 -0.54
N HIS A 110 0.51 -6.25 0.08
CA HIS A 110 0.56 -4.95 0.74
C HIS A 110 0.32 -3.78 -0.24
N ASP A 111 0.86 -3.86 -1.46
CA ASP A 111 0.68 -2.85 -2.50
C ASP A 111 -0.80 -2.72 -2.91
N LEU A 112 -1.53 -3.84 -2.99
CA LEU A 112 -2.94 -3.87 -3.33
C LEU A 112 -3.84 -3.37 -2.19
N GLU A 113 -3.57 -3.80 -0.96
CA GLU A 113 -4.27 -3.27 0.22
C GLU A 113 -4.09 -1.75 0.31
N ARG A 114 -2.86 -1.27 0.09
CA ARG A 114 -2.53 0.16 0.03
C ARG A 114 -3.34 0.87 -1.07
N ASP A 115 -3.38 0.32 -2.27
CA ASP A 115 -4.11 0.92 -3.39
C ASP A 115 -5.62 0.91 -3.17
N LYS A 116 -6.16 -0.10 -2.49
CA LYS A 116 -7.57 -0.16 -2.10
C LYS A 116 -7.89 0.92 -1.07
N ALA A 117 -7.12 0.98 0.02
CA ALA A 117 -7.30 2.00 1.06
C ALA A 117 -7.17 3.42 0.50
N LEU A 118 -6.20 3.65 -0.40
CA LEU A 118 -6.02 4.96 -1.03
C LEU A 118 -7.20 5.34 -1.92
N ARG A 119 -7.77 4.39 -2.68
CA ARG A 119 -8.96 4.62 -3.51
C ARG A 119 -10.16 5.00 -2.65
N GLU A 120 -10.44 4.21 -1.61
CA GLU A 120 -11.56 4.47 -0.69
C GLU A 120 -11.46 5.86 -0.06
N VAL A 121 -10.29 6.26 0.43
CA VAL A 121 -10.12 7.58 1.05
C VAL A 121 -10.14 8.70 0.02
N SER A 122 -9.70 8.44 -1.22
CA SER A 122 -9.77 9.41 -2.31
C SER A 122 -11.20 9.69 -2.78
N GLU A 123 -12.13 8.73 -2.64
CA GLU A 123 -13.55 8.95 -2.90
C GLU A 123 -14.16 9.97 -1.94
N HIS A 124 -13.65 10.04 -0.70
CA HIS A 124 -14.10 10.97 0.34
C HIS A 124 -13.33 12.31 0.33
N ARG A 125 -12.76 12.66 -0.82
CA ARG A 125 -12.01 13.92 -0.98
C ARG A 125 -12.90 15.13 -0.70
N GLY A 126 -12.42 16.01 0.17
CA GLY A 126 -13.12 17.23 0.59
C GLY A 126 -14.17 17.00 1.66
N GLU A 127 -14.25 15.81 2.24
CA GLU A 127 -15.10 15.49 3.38
C GLU A 127 -14.32 15.57 4.70
N LEU A 128 -15.06 15.72 5.81
CA LEU A 128 -14.48 15.65 7.15
C LEU A 128 -14.28 14.19 7.55
N ALA A 129 -13.09 13.91 8.08
CA ALA A 129 -12.75 12.66 8.70
C ALA A 129 -12.28 12.91 10.14
N THR A 130 -12.63 11.97 11.02
CA THR A 130 -12.08 11.93 12.38
C THR A 130 -10.93 10.94 12.38
N GLY A 131 -9.78 11.37 12.88
CA GLY A 131 -8.61 10.51 13.06
C GLY A 131 -7.96 10.72 14.42
N ILE A 132 -6.92 9.96 14.71
CA ILE A 132 -6.11 10.08 15.94
C ILE A 132 -4.73 10.58 15.54
N VAL A 133 -4.22 11.61 16.20
CA VAL A 133 -2.83 12.04 15.97
C VAL A 133 -1.90 10.90 16.39
N ASP A 134 -1.16 10.33 15.46
CA ASP A 134 -0.21 9.24 15.74
C ASP A 134 1.12 9.82 16.22
N ARG A 135 1.74 10.66 15.40
CA ARG A 135 3.06 11.25 15.68
C ARG A 135 3.24 12.60 15.02
N ILE A 136 4.26 13.33 15.49
CA ILE A 136 4.65 14.65 14.96
C ILE A 136 6.14 14.60 14.68
N GLU A 137 6.53 14.77 13.42
CA GLU A 137 7.94 14.72 12.98
C GLU A 137 8.26 15.95 12.14
N ALA A 138 9.35 16.65 12.49
CA ALA A 138 9.81 17.85 11.76
C ALA A 138 8.68 18.89 11.50
N GLY A 139 7.73 19.01 12.42
CA GLY A 139 6.57 19.90 12.30
C GLY A 139 5.41 19.36 11.45
N THR A 140 5.57 18.21 10.78
CA THR A 140 4.48 17.51 10.08
C THR A 140 3.75 16.61 11.06
N VAL A 141 2.42 16.68 11.06
CA VAL A 141 1.56 15.88 11.93
C VAL A 141 1.00 14.70 11.13
N TYR A 142 1.18 13.49 11.65
CA TYR A 142 0.62 12.27 11.10
C TYR A 142 -0.62 11.88 11.90
N VAL A 143 -1.70 11.56 11.20
CA VAL A 143 -3.01 11.27 11.75
C VAL A 143 -3.45 9.90 11.24
N ASP A 144 -3.74 8.98 12.13
CA ASP A 144 -4.35 7.70 11.79
C ASP A 144 -5.84 7.89 11.46
N LEU A 145 -6.24 7.57 10.23
CA LEU A 145 -7.64 7.56 9.78
C LEU A 145 -8.23 6.14 9.76
N GLY A 146 -7.54 5.16 10.33
CA GLY A 146 -7.90 3.74 10.41
C GLY A 146 -7.58 2.96 9.14
N ARG A 147 -7.91 3.50 7.96
CA ARG A 147 -7.61 2.85 6.67
C ARG A 147 -6.36 3.39 5.98
N ALA A 148 -6.05 4.66 6.21
CA ALA A 148 -4.91 5.35 5.62
C ALA A 148 -4.28 6.30 6.64
N GLU A 149 -3.04 6.69 6.40
CA GLU A 149 -2.33 7.68 7.19
C GLU A 149 -2.54 9.08 6.60
N GLY A 150 -3.14 9.97 7.39
CA GLY A 150 -3.27 11.38 7.08
C GLY A 150 -1.97 12.13 7.37
N VAL A 151 -1.46 12.86 6.39
CA VAL A 151 -0.26 13.71 6.53
C VAL A 151 -0.69 15.16 6.50
N MET A 152 -0.41 15.90 7.57
CA MET A 152 -0.73 17.32 7.73
C MET A 152 0.57 18.13 7.84
N PRO A 153 1.11 18.65 6.73
CA PRO A 153 2.30 19.48 6.78
C PRO A 153 2.01 20.84 7.46
N PRO A 154 3.03 21.60 7.89
CA PRO A 154 2.85 22.85 8.64
C PRO A 154 1.91 23.86 7.97
N GLU A 155 1.94 23.95 6.63
CA GLU A 155 1.06 24.84 5.86
C GLU A 155 -0.43 24.46 5.90
N GLU A 156 -0.75 23.20 6.19
CA GLU A 156 -2.12 22.69 6.29
C GLU A 156 -2.64 22.66 7.74
N GLN A 157 -1.81 23.04 8.71
CA GLN A 157 -2.15 23.15 10.13
C GLN A 157 -2.69 24.56 10.46
N ILE A 158 -3.45 24.66 11.55
CA ILE A 158 -3.88 25.96 12.07
C ILE A 158 -2.70 26.58 12.84
N PRO A 159 -2.21 27.78 12.47
CA PRO A 159 -1.11 28.41 13.20
C PRO A 159 -1.44 28.60 14.68
N GLY A 160 -0.54 28.15 15.56
CA GLY A 160 -0.68 28.24 17.01
C GLY A 160 -1.53 27.14 17.66
N GLU A 161 -2.12 26.24 16.87
CA GLU A 161 -2.82 25.06 17.40
C GLU A 161 -1.81 24.02 17.93
N GLN A 162 -2.05 23.52 19.15
CA GLN A 162 -1.22 22.45 19.74
C GLN A 162 -1.92 21.11 19.57
N LEU A 163 -1.45 20.31 18.61
CA LEU A 163 -1.88 18.93 18.44
C LEU A 163 -1.01 18.01 19.30
N GLN A 164 -1.64 17.02 19.94
CA GLN A 164 -0.97 16.07 20.83
C GLN A 164 -1.15 14.64 20.29
N PRO A 165 -0.07 13.84 20.23
CA PRO A 165 -0.18 12.40 19.95
C PRO A 165 -1.18 11.70 20.85
N GLY A 166 -1.91 10.73 20.29
CA GLY A 166 -2.96 9.95 20.95
C GLY A 166 -4.30 10.68 21.11
N ARG A 167 -4.43 11.94 20.66
CA ARG A 167 -5.70 12.68 20.72
C ARG A 167 -6.47 12.61 19.40
N PRO A 168 -7.82 12.55 19.46
CA PRO A 168 -8.63 12.64 18.26
C PRO A 168 -8.53 14.05 17.67
N VAL A 169 -8.53 14.11 16.34
CA VAL A 169 -8.50 15.34 15.57
C VAL A 169 -9.42 15.22 14.36
N LEU A 170 -10.21 16.27 14.11
CA LEU A 170 -11.01 16.40 12.89
C LEU A 170 -10.14 16.99 11.78
N VAL A 171 -10.21 16.43 10.58
CA VAL A 171 -9.44 16.90 9.44
C VAL A 171 -10.28 16.84 8.17
N VAL A 172 -9.96 17.65 7.18
CA VAL A 172 -10.52 17.49 5.82
C VAL A 172 -9.53 16.73 4.95
N ILE A 173 -10.02 15.75 4.19
CA ILE A 173 -9.20 15.00 3.24
C ILE A 173 -8.97 15.86 1.99
N LEU A 174 -7.71 16.04 1.58
CA LEU A 174 -7.34 16.81 0.38
C LEU A 174 -6.97 15.92 -0.80
N ASP A 175 -5.70 15.52 -0.89
CA ASP A 175 -5.15 14.84 -2.07
C ASP A 175 -4.40 13.58 -1.65
N PRO A 176 -4.49 12.47 -2.40
CA PRO A 176 -3.64 11.31 -2.16
C PRO A 176 -2.15 11.68 -2.33
N GLN A 177 -1.30 11.15 -1.45
CA GLN A 177 0.15 11.32 -1.53
C GLN A 177 0.80 10.11 -2.18
N ARG A 178 1.84 10.35 -2.99
CA ARG A 178 2.62 9.28 -3.60
C ARG A 178 3.68 8.81 -2.60
N ASN A 179 3.32 7.83 -1.78
CA ASN A 179 4.27 7.12 -0.94
C ASN A 179 4.28 5.63 -1.28
N LEU A 180 5.47 5.05 -1.37
CA LEU A 180 5.71 3.65 -1.70
C LEU A 180 5.52 2.71 -0.50
N ARG A 181 5.52 3.23 0.74
CA ARG A 181 5.48 2.41 1.96
C ARG A 181 4.11 2.30 2.60
N GLN A 182 3.31 3.36 2.56
CA GLN A 182 2.03 3.45 3.27
C GLN A 182 1.00 4.20 2.42
N ALA A 183 -0.28 3.87 2.59
CA ALA A 183 -1.37 4.61 1.99
C ALA A 183 -1.48 5.95 2.70
N GLN A 184 -0.95 6.99 2.08
CA GLN A 184 -0.92 8.33 2.66
C GLN A 184 -1.84 9.28 1.91
N VAL A 185 -2.57 10.09 2.67
CA VAL A 185 -3.42 11.15 2.13
C VAL A 185 -3.05 12.47 2.80
N ARG A 186 -3.01 13.55 2.02
CA ARG A 186 -2.83 14.87 2.57
C ARG A 186 -4.14 15.29 3.24
N VAL A 187 -4.04 15.71 4.49
CA VAL A 187 -5.18 16.22 5.26
C VAL A 187 -4.91 17.65 5.69
N SER A 188 -5.97 18.38 6.00
CA SER A 188 -5.85 19.79 6.37
C SER A 188 -6.85 20.20 7.45
N ARG A 189 -6.44 21.20 8.23
CA ARG A 189 -7.31 22.00 9.12
C ARG A 189 -7.29 23.48 8.74
N ALA A 190 -6.30 23.91 7.95
CA ALA A 190 -6.18 25.26 7.42
C ALA A 190 -7.16 25.53 6.26
N ALA A 191 -7.43 24.53 5.42
CA ALA A 191 -8.20 24.68 4.20
C ALA A 191 -9.62 25.24 4.43
N ARG A 192 -10.14 25.98 3.45
CA ARG A 192 -11.51 26.52 3.45
C ARG A 192 -12.57 25.42 3.55
N ALA A 193 -12.29 24.26 2.93
CA ALA A 193 -13.17 23.09 2.95
C ALA A 193 -13.41 22.57 4.38
N PHE A 194 -12.41 22.66 5.26
CA PHE A 194 -12.55 22.24 6.66
C PHE A 194 -13.69 22.97 7.36
N VAL A 195 -13.73 24.31 7.29
CA VAL A 195 -14.82 25.08 7.93
C VAL A 195 -16.14 24.87 7.23
N HIS A 196 -16.14 24.79 5.90
CA HIS A 196 -17.37 24.57 5.15
C HIS A 196 -18.06 23.30 5.63
N ARG A 197 -17.33 22.18 5.67
CA ARG A 197 -17.84 20.90 6.14
C ARG A 197 -18.14 20.89 7.64
N LEU A 198 -17.37 21.62 8.44
CA LEU A 198 -17.64 21.73 9.87
C LEU A 198 -18.98 22.44 10.13
N LEU A 199 -19.24 23.53 9.41
CA LEU A 199 -20.51 24.25 9.49
C LEU A 199 -21.68 23.37 9.02
N GLU A 200 -21.49 22.60 7.95
CA GLU A 200 -22.49 21.66 7.45
C GLU A 200 -22.81 20.54 8.47
N ALA A 201 -21.81 20.09 9.24
CA ALA A 201 -22.01 19.10 10.30
C ALA A 201 -22.71 19.68 11.55
N GLU A 202 -22.35 20.89 11.96
CA GLU A 202 -22.81 21.52 13.20
C GLU A 202 -24.11 22.32 13.06
N VAL A 203 -24.46 22.79 11.86
CA VAL A 203 -25.62 23.67 11.63
C VAL A 203 -26.71 22.94 10.84
N PRO A 204 -27.83 22.55 11.49
CA PRO A 204 -28.91 21.79 10.86
C PRO A 204 -29.52 22.48 9.63
N GLU A 205 -29.60 23.81 9.62
CA GLU A 205 -30.18 24.59 8.52
C GLU A 205 -29.34 24.55 7.25
N ILE A 206 -28.01 24.43 7.41
CA ILE A 206 -27.08 24.25 6.28
C ILE A 206 -27.18 22.82 5.77
N LYS A 207 -27.23 21.85 6.69
CA LYS A 207 -27.41 20.42 6.35
C LYS A 207 -28.73 20.14 5.63
N ALA A 208 -29.81 20.80 6.04
CA ALA A 208 -31.14 20.68 5.43
C ALA A 208 -31.26 21.44 4.09
N GLY A 209 -30.27 22.27 3.73
CA GLY A 209 -30.30 23.08 2.52
C GLY A 209 -31.20 24.31 2.58
N THR A 210 -31.74 24.66 3.76
CA THR A 210 -32.53 25.89 3.96
C THR A 210 -31.66 27.15 3.87
N VAL A 211 -30.39 27.02 4.24
CA VAL A 211 -29.37 28.08 4.18
C VAL A 211 -28.16 27.59 3.39
N GLU A 212 -27.70 28.36 2.41
CA GLU A 212 -26.54 28.04 1.58
C GLU A 212 -25.36 28.98 1.87
N ILE A 213 -24.14 28.43 1.94
CA ILE A 213 -22.90 29.21 2.06
C ILE A 213 -22.50 29.73 0.68
N LYS A 214 -22.72 31.03 0.41
CA LYS A 214 -22.39 31.66 -0.88
C LYS A 214 -20.92 32.04 -1.02
N ALA A 215 -20.28 32.43 0.08
CA ALA A 215 -18.87 32.76 0.06
C ALA A 215 -18.26 32.50 1.45
N LEU A 216 -17.03 32.02 1.46
CA LEU A 216 -16.26 31.78 2.68
C LEU A 216 -14.84 32.27 2.47
N ALA A 217 -14.36 33.19 3.29
CA ALA A 217 -12.98 33.65 3.32
C ALA A 217 -12.36 33.24 4.66
N ARG A 218 -11.17 32.63 4.65
CA ARG A 218 -10.53 32.08 5.84
C ARG A 218 -9.06 32.47 5.87
N GLU A 219 -8.65 33.01 7.00
CA GLU A 219 -7.28 33.17 7.47
C GLU A 219 -7.12 32.20 8.65
N PRO A 220 -6.48 31.03 8.45
CA PRO A 220 -6.35 30.01 9.48
C PRO A 220 -5.76 30.58 10.78
N GLY A 221 -6.39 30.28 11.91
CA GLY A 221 -5.94 30.75 13.24
C GLY A 221 -6.28 32.21 13.57
N LEU A 222 -6.73 33.01 12.59
CA LEU A 222 -7.01 34.44 12.76
C LEU A 222 -8.50 34.75 12.64
N ARG A 223 -9.08 34.55 11.45
CA ARG A 223 -10.45 34.95 11.15
C ARG A 223 -11.06 34.12 10.04
N THR A 224 -12.33 33.80 10.18
CA THR A 224 -13.15 33.30 9.07
C THR A 224 -14.36 34.22 8.88
N LYS A 225 -14.62 34.66 7.64
CA LYS A 225 -15.85 35.38 7.26
C LYS A 225 -16.68 34.50 6.34
N CYS A 226 -17.96 34.42 6.61
CA CYS A 226 -18.91 33.64 5.81
C CYS A 226 -20.08 34.53 5.37
N ARG A 227 -20.53 34.34 4.13
CA ARG A 227 -21.76 34.92 3.59
C ARG A 227 -22.74 33.79 3.34
N TYR A 228 -23.90 33.89 3.98
CA TYR A 228 -25.00 32.95 3.81
C TYR A 228 -26.12 33.55 2.94
N ARG A 229 -26.93 32.70 2.35
CA ARG A 229 -28.19 33.04 1.67
C ARG A 229 -29.27 32.07 2.15
N ALA A 230 -30.37 32.60 2.65
CA ALA A 230 -31.57 31.80 2.88
C ALA A 230 -32.23 31.45 1.53
N LEU A 231 -32.66 30.21 1.37
CA LEU A 231 -33.37 29.72 0.18
C LEU A 231 -34.89 29.66 0.38
N VAL A 232 -35.37 30.17 1.53
CA VAL A 232 -36.79 30.30 1.90
C VAL A 232 -37.43 31.52 1.26
#